data_AF-A0AB34FN57-F1
#
_entry.id   AF-A0AB34FN57-F1
#
_cell.length_a   1.000
_cell.length_b   1.000
_cell.length_c   1.000
_cell.angle_alpha   90.00
_cell.angle_beta   90.00
_cell.angle_gamma   90.00
#
_symmetry.space_group_name_H-M   'P 1'
#
loop_
_entity.id
_entity.type
_entity.pdbx_description
1 polymer ?
#
loop_
_entity_poly.entity_id
_entity_poly.type
_entity_poly.pdbx_seq_one_letter_code
_entity_poly.pdbx_strand_id
1 'polypeptide(L)'
;MHLSHAVAFLLSAWAVAAFDPSDRRACDSEDYDFCLTSFVWCARPNDDVKGCSFPENTYPYFDRDKGSNPALLLWSRNYTLSWKKTDDKYPVQLRWFFMTETNPYKSGYVEKNITKGITSLDFTFEDLANQLSKSSGGNYSAADIKGFAGDATNSLQISQPDKYRAMGAENRFDTSDQFAVVDSTVRRYLMTQSEIAQRETYHKWKLGVGIGVGVGVPILMVVSMVVGWCLGKRGRTKRTWKSTSPRQSME
;
A
#
# COMPACT_ATOMS: atom_id res chain seq x y z
N MET A 1 33.54 37.47 21.77
CA MET A 1 32.80 37.12 20.55
C MET A 1 32.77 35.60 20.42
N HIS A 2 31.71 34.96 20.91
CA HIS A 2 31.50 33.51 20.78
C HIS A 2 30.41 33.29 19.72
N LEU A 3 30.78 32.72 18.58
CA LEU A 3 29.83 32.18 17.62
C LEU A 3 29.49 30.75 18.07
N SER A 4 28.29 30.57 18.60
CA SER A 4 27.68 29.27 18.82
C SER A 4 26.97 28.85 17.52
N HIS A 5 27.54 27.90 16.78
CA HIS A 5 26.85 27.27 15.65
C HIS A 5 25.81 26.28 16.19
N ALA A 6 24.54 26.68 16.15
CA ALA A 6 23.41 25.77 16.31
C ALA A 6 23.23 25.00 14.99
N VAL A 7 23.46 23.69 15.02
CA VAL A 7 23.12 22.78 13.91
C VAL A 7 21.65 22.40 14.08
N ALA A 8 20.79 23.07 13.32
CA ALA A 8 19.39 22.70 13.21
C ALA A 8 19.26 21.51 12.22
N PHE A 9 19.04 20.31 12.76
CA PHE A 9 18.62 19.17 11.95
C PHE A 9 17.17 19.36 11.52
N LEU A 10 16.97 19.87 10.31
CA LEU A 10 15.68 19.85 9.62
C LEU A 10 15.36 18.41 9.23
N LEU A 11 14.60 17.70 10.06
CA LEU A 11 13.92 16.47 9.67
C LEU A 11 12.76 16.86 8.75
N SER A 12 13.04 16.98 7.46
CA SER A 12 12.00 16.98 6.44
C SER A 12 11.28 15.63 6.49
N ALA A 13 10.10 15.60 7.12
CA ALA A 13 9.20 14.47 7.02
C ALA A 13 8.63 14.48 5.59
N TRP A 14 9.19 13.64 4.72
CA TRP A 14 8.58 13.35 3.43
C TRP A 14 7.31 12.59 3.73
N ALA A 15 6.16 13.25 3.65
CA ALA A 15 4.88 12.57 3.61
C ALA A 15 4.90 11.71 2.34
N VAL A 16 5.13 10.41 2.51
CA VAL A 16 4.98 9.47 1.41
C VAL A 16 3.49 9.46 1.09
N ALA A 17 3.11 10.08 -0.03
CA ALA A 17 1.75 10.00 -0.53
C ALA A 17 1.38 8.52 -0.63
N ALA A 18 0.25 8.13 -0.04
CA ALA A 18 -0.25 6.78 -0.14
C ALA A 18 -0.53 6.48 -1.63
N PHE A 19 -0.25 5.26 -2.06
CA PHE A 19 -0.51 4.80 -3.43
C PHE A 19 -2.00 5.01 -3.78
N ASP A 20 -2.27 5.70 -4.89
CA ASP A 20 -3.61 5.82 -5.47
C ASP A 20 -3.68 4.90 -6.71
N PRO A 21 -4.54 3.86 -6.71
CA PRO A 21 -4.72 2.98 -7.86
C PRO A 21 -5.13 3.68 -9.15
N SER A 22 -5.67 4.89 -9.05
CA SER A 22 -6.12 5.68 -10.17
C SER A 22 -4.98 6.42 -10.89
N ASP A 23 -3.80 6.49 -10.27
CA ASP A 23 -2.54 7.07 -10.80
C ASP A 23 -1.59 5.97 -11.34
N ARG A 24 -2.08 4.74 -11.51
CA ARG A 24 -1.26 3.66 -12.09
C ARG A 24 -1.04 3.89 -13.57
N ARG A 25 0.07 3.40 -14.12
CA ARG A 25 0.42 3.59 -15.53
C ARG A 25 -0.66 3.09 -16.50
N ALA A 26 -1.34 1.99 -16.14
CA ALA A 26 -2.45 1.46 -16.92
C ALA A 26 -3.68 2.37 -16.95
N CYS A 27 -3.84 3.27 -15.95
CA CYS A 27 -4.88 4.29 -15.95
C CYS A 27 -4.47 5.56 -16.68
N ASP A 28 -3.18 5.86 -16.79
CA ASP A 28 -2.70 7.09 -17.44
C ASP A 28 -2.41 6.91 -18.93
N SER A 29 -1.92 5.73 -19.34
CA SER A 29 -1.55 5.46 -20.74
C SER A 29 -2.75 5.57 -21.70
N GLU A 30 -2.48 6.09 -22.90
CA GLU A 30 -3.42 6.16 -24.03
C GLU A 30 -3.72 4.78 -24.63
N ASP A 31 -2.87 3.78 -24.37
CA ASP A 31 -3.05 2.41 -24.87
C ASP A 31 -4.21 1.67 -24.17
N TYR A 32 -4.66 2.20 -23.02
CA TYR A 32 -5.71 1.62 -22.19
C TYR A 32 -6.99 2.45 -22.25
N ASP A 33 -7.99 1.85 -22.88
CA ASP A 33 -9.32 2.43 -23.06
C ASP A 33 -10.19 2.42 -21.81
N PHE A 34 -9.83 1.69 -20.76
CA PHE A 34 -10.52 1.71 -19.47
C PHE A 34 -9.60 1.10 -18.41
N CYS A 35 -9.86 1.43 -17.15
CA CYS A 35 -8.98 1.05 -16.08
C CYS A 35 -9.76 0.91 -14.76
N LEU A 36 -9.57 -0.18 -14.02
CA LEU A 36 -10.05 -0.35 -12.66
C LEU A 36 -9.28 0.56 -11.68
N THR A 37 -9.96 1.23 -10.77
CA THR A 37 -9.36 2.21 -9.83
C THR A 37 -9.59 1.86 -8.36
N SER A 38 -10.10 0.66 -8.12
CA SER A 38 -10.40 0.11 -6.80
C SER A 38 -9.99 -1.35 -6.79
N PHE A 39 -9.80 -1.95 -5.62
CA PHE A 39 -9.37 -3.36 -5.51
C PHE A 39 -8.01 -3.67 -6.13
N VAL A 40 -7.19 -2.64 -6.36
CA VAL A 40 -5.77 -2.76 -6.69
C VAL A 40 -5.04 -2.24 -5.47
N TRP A 41 -4.32 -3.11 -4.78
CA TRP A 41 -3.77 -2.88 -3.46
C TRP A 41 -2.39 -2.26 -3.51
N CYS A 42 -1.57 -2.65 -4.48
CA CYS A 42 -0.16 -2.26 -4.54
C CYS A 42 0.25 -1.82 -5.93
N ALA A 43 1.16 -0.85 -5.97
CA ALA A 43 1.84 -0.45 -7.20
C ALA A 43 2.56 -1.63 -7.83
N ARG A 44 2.42 -1.78 -9.15
CA ARG A 44 3.17 -2.76 -9.95
C ARG A 44 4.63 -2.31 -10.09
N PRO A 45 5.57 -3.22 -10.43
CA PRO A 45 6.98 -2.87 -10.60
C PRO A 45 7.22 -1.70 -11.56
N ASN A 46 6.39 -1.58 -12.60
CA ASN A 46 6.48 -0.58 -13.65
C ASN A 46 5.70 0.71 -13.36
N ASP A 47 4.98 0.81 -12.24
CA ASP A 47 4.27 2.06 -11.89
C ASP A 47 5.25 3.08 -11.30
N ASP A 48 5.03 4.35 -11.61
CA ASP A 48 5.91 5.45 -11.18
C ASP A 48 5.70 5.77 -9.68
N VAL A 49 4.46 5.61 -9.21
CA VAL A 49 4.09 5.68 -7.79
C VAL A 49 4.37 4.34 -7.12
N LYS A 50 4.89 4.35 -5.89
CA LYS A 50 5.21 3.14 -5.10
C LYS A 50 4.37 3.07 -3.83
N GLY A 51 4.17 1.84 -3.35
CA GLY A 51 3.49 1.57 -2.09
C GLY A 51 2.24 0.72 -2.26
N CYS A 52 1.49 0.60 -1.18
CA CYS A 52 0.20 -0.08 -1.15
C CYS A 52 -0.83 0.78 -0.42
N SER A 53 -2.08 0.66 -0.82
CA SER A 53 -3.23 1.31 -0.22
C SER A 53 -4.38 0.33 -0.19
N PHE A 54 -5.04 0.24 0.96
CA PHE A 54 -6.14 -0.67 1.20
C PHE A 54 -7.35 0.16 1.67
N PRO A 55 -8.54 -0.03 1.09
CA PRO A 55 -9.73 0.67 1.53
C PRO A 55 -10.17 0.16 2.91
N GLU A 56 -11.08 0.90 3.54
CA GLU A 56 -11.65 0.49 4.82
C GLU A 56 -12.23 -0.93 4.76
N ASN A 57 -12.17 -1.64 5.89
CA ASN A 57 -12.64 -3.02 6.01
C ASN A 57 -11.87 -4.02 5.11
N THR A 58 -10.64 -3.69 4.75
CA THR A 58 -9.68 -4.60 4.11
C THR A 58 -8.55 -4.90 5.08
N TYR A 59 -8.22 -6.17 5.26
CA TYR A 59 -7.11 -6.59 6.10
C TYR A 59 -5.95 -7.00 5.19
N PRO A 60 -4.86 -6.22 5.17
CA PRO A 60 -3.72 -6.48 4.29
C PRO A 60 -2.96 -7.72 4.73
N TYR A 61 -2.26 -8.33 3.79
CA TYR A 61 -1.22 -9.31 4.11
C TYR A 61 0.09 -8.57 4.43
N PHE A 62 0.78 -8.99 5.49
CA PHE A 62 1.97 -8.29 5.97
C PHE A 62 3.27 -8.80 5.36
N ASP A 63 3.26 -9.94 4.64
CA ASP A 63 4.49 -10.54 4.13
C ASP A 63 4.72 -10.28 2.64
N ARG A 64 5.87 -9.67 2.33
CA ARG A 64 6.24 -9.18 0.99
C ARG A 64 6.84 -10.27 0.11
N ASP A 65 6.86 -11.51 0.58
CA ASP A 65 7.24 -12.66 -0.23
C ASP A 65 6.16 -12.89 -1.28
N LYS A 66 6.59 -12.76 -2.54
CA LYS A 66 5.74 -12.79 -3.72
C LYS A 66 4.89 -14.06 -3.74
N GLY A 67 3.58 -13.89 -3.59
CA GLY A 67 2.62 -14.71 -4.33
C GLY A 67 1.63 -15.59 -3.57
N SER A 68 1.33 -15.40 -2.27
CA SER A 68 0.43 -16.38 -1.61
C SER A 68 -0.61 -15.87 -0.62
N ASN A 69 -0.58 -14.60 -0.19
CA ASN A 69 -1.58 -14.11 0.76
C ASN A 69 -2.42 -12.98 0.15
N PRO A 70 -3.70 -13.22 -0.16
CA PRO A 70 -4.59 -12.20 -0.65
C PRO A 70 -5.00 -11.22 0.45
N ALA A 71 -5.51 -10.04 0.05
CA ALA A 71 -6.21 -9.18 1.00
C ALA A 71 -7.51 -9.85 1.48
N LEU A 72 -7.83 -9.70 2.78
CA LEU A 72 -9.09 -10.22 3.32
C LEU A 72 -10.15 -9.12 3.35
N LEU A 73 -11.32 -9.45 2.84
CA LEU A 73 -12.50 -8.61 2.78
C LEU A 73 -13.63 -9.24 3.59
N LEU A 74 -14.63 -8.46 3.97
CA LEU A 74 -15.74 -8.87 4.81
C LEU A 74 -17.03 -8.99 4.00
N TRP A 75 -17.71 -10.13 4.13
CA TRP A 75 -18.87 -10.52 3.31
C TRP A 75 -20.01 -9.48 3.28
N SER A 76 -20.33 -8.90 4.44
CA SER A 76 -21.48 -8.00 4.62
C SER A 76 -21.03 -6.55 4.90
N ARG A 77 -19.92 -6.13 4.28
CA ARG A 77 -19.46 -4.73 4.30
C ARG A 77 -19.64 -4.08 2.94
N ASN A 78 -19.86 -2.77 2.98
CA ASN A 78 -19.98 -1.96 1.79
C ASN A 78 -18.59 -1.73 1.19
N TYR A 79 -18.50 -1.95 -0.10
CA TYR A 79 -17.34 -1.63 -0.92
C TYR A 79 -17.79 -0.85 -2.15
N THR A 80 -16.88 -0.05 -2.67
CA THR A 80 -17.06 0.68 -3.92
C THR A 80 -16.08 0.14 -4.94
N LEU A 81 -16.62 -0.48 -6.00
CA LEU A 81 -15.85 -0.79 -7.20
C LEU A 81 -15.88 0.44 -8.11
N SER A 82 -14.74 0.95 -8.55
CA SER A 82 -14.66 2.13 -9.41
C SER A 82 -13.71 1.93 -10.59
N TRP A 83 -13.98 2.62 -11.69
CA TRP A 83 -13.18 2.58 -12.91
C TRP A 83 -13.20 3.91 -13.64
N LYS A 84 -12.24 4.09 -14.56
CA LYS A 84 -12.10 5.28 -15.41
C LYS A 84 -12.01 4.89 -16.90
N LYS A 85 -12.12 5.91 -17.75
CA LYS A 85 -11.92 5.89 -19.21
C LYS A 85 -12.94 5.08 -20.03
N THR A 86 -13.99 4.52 -19.43
CA THR A 86 -15.02 3.75 -20.15
C THR A 86 -15.78 4.55 -21.20
N ASP A 87 -16.22 3.90 -22.28
CA ASP A 87 -17.09 4.49 -23.30
C ASP A 87 -18.56 4.40 -22.88
N ASP A 88 -19.21 5.55 -22.66
CA ASP A 88 -20.60 5.65 -22.20
C ASP A 88 -21.64 5.08 -23.18
N LYS A 89 -21.25 4.74 -24.41
CA LYS A 89 -22.15 4.08 -25.38
C LYS A 89 -22.35 2.60 -25.07
N TYR A 90 -21.40 1.97 -24.37
CA TYR A 90 -21.36 0.54 -24.13
C TYR A 90 -21.44 0.22 -22.63
N PRO A 91 -22.18 -0.82 -22.21
CA PRO A 91 -22.23 -1.20 -20.81
C PRO A 91 -20.88 -1.74 -20.35
N VAL A 92 -20.58 -1.56 -19.05
CA VAL A 92 -19.44 -2.22 -18.40
C VAL A 92 -19.90 -3.59 -17.95
N GLN A 93 -19.13 -4.63 -18.27
CA GLN A 93 -19.35 -5.97 -17.74
C GLN A 93 -18.43 -6.19 -16.55
N LEU A 94 -19.02 -6.52 -15.40
CA LEU A 94 -18.31 -6.99 -14.22
C LEU A 94 -18.33 -8.51 -14.20
N ARG A 95 -17.15 -9.11 -14.04
CA ARG A 95 -16.99 -10.54 -13.74
C ARG A 95 -16.32 -10.71 -12.40
N TRP A 96 -16.82 -11.65 -11.60
CA TRP A 96 -16.15 -12.12 -10.40
C TRP A 96 -15.63 -13.52 -10.68
N PHE A 97 -14.30 -13.65 -10.73
CA PHE A 97 -13.60 -14.89 -10.94
C PHE A 97 -13.27 -15.56 -9.62
N PHE A 98 -13.51 -16.87 -9.60
CA PHE A 98 -13.09 -17.77 -8.54
C PHE A 98 -12.17 -18.80 -9.18
N MET A 99 -10.92 -18.83 -8.76
CA MET A 99 -10.05 -19.96 -9.04
C MET A 99 -10.08 -20.88 -7.82
N THR A 100 -9.91 -22.17 -8.05
CA THR A 100 -9.71 -23.14 -6.97
C THR A 100 -8.52 -23.97 -7.38
N GLU A 101 -7.36 -23.72 -6.77
CA GLU A 101 -6.11 -24.42 -7.11
C GLU A 101 -6.23 -25.94 -6.96
N THR A 102 -7.09 -26.37 -6.03
CA THR A 102 -7.34 -27.79 -5.72
C THR A 102 -8.21 -28.49 -6.76
N ASN A 103 -8.98 -27.76 -7.58
CA ASN A 103 -9.80 -28.38 -8.64
C ASN A 103 -10.08 -27.38 -9.79
N PRO A 104 -9.40 -27.47 -10.94
CA PRO A 104 -9.61 -26.55 -12.06
C PRO A 104 -11.02 -26.64 -12.65
N TYR A 105 -11.75 -27.74 -12.45
CA TYR A 105 -13.16 -27.88 -12.89
C TYR A 105 -14.14 -27.10 -12.00
N LYS A 106 -13.68 -26.58 -10.84
CA LYS A 106 -14.44 -25.67 -9.99
C LYS A 106 -14.05 -24.21 -10.18
N SER A 107 -13.03 -23.94 -11.01
CA SER A 107 -12.76 -22.57 -11.45
C SER A 107 -13.92 -22.09 -12.31
N GLY A 108 -14.34 -20.86 -12.07
CA GLY A 108 -15.52 -20.32 -12.71
C GLY A 108 -15.58 -18.81 -12.56
N TYR A 109 -16.58 -18.23 -13.19
CA TYR A 109 -16.90 -16.84 -13.00
C TYR A 109 -18.41 -16.66 -13.01
N VAL A 110 -18.83 -15.59 -12.37
CA VAL A 110 -20.17 -15.06 -12.52
C VAL A 110 -20.06 -13.65 -13.07
N GLU A 111 -21.07 -13.22 -13.83
CA GLU A 111 -21.02 -11.93 -14.48
C GLU A 111 -22.35 -11.18 -14.46
N LYS A 112 -22.23 -9.85 -14.54
CA LYS A 112 -23.34 -8.91 -14.62
C LYS A 112 -22.94 -7.72 -15.48
N ASN A 113 -23.88 -7.25 -16.30
CA ASN A 113 -23.75 -5.99 -17.00
C ASN A 113 -24.19 -4.83 -16.11
N ILE A 114 -23.36 -3.80 -16.06
CA ILE A 114 -23.58 -2.54 -15.36
C ILE A 114 -24.12 -1.53 -16.38
N THR A 115 -25.03 -0.66 -15.92
CA THR A 115 -25.63 0.38 -16.74
C THR A 115 -24.56 1.30 -17.34
N LYS A 116 -24.82 1.75 -18.56
CA LYS A 116 -23.97 2.67 -19.32
C LYS A 116 -23.79 4.00 -18.58
N GLY A 117 -22.62 4.63 -18.70
CA GLY A 117 -22.32 5.94 -18.10
C GLY A 117 -22.03 5.92 -16.59
N ILE A 118 -22.09 4.75 -15.95
CA ILE A 118 -21.71 4.59 -14.54
C ILE A 118 -20.22 4.29 -14.45
N THR A 119 -19.53 4.94 -13.49
CA THR A 119 -18.08 4.78 -13.22
C THR A 119 -17.77 4.10 -11.89
N SER A 120 -18.80 3.81 -11.08
CA SER A 120 -18.65 3.12 -9.81
C SER A 120 -19.88 2.30 -9.44
N LEU A 121 -19.67 1.26 -8.63
CA LEU A 121 -20.69 0.37 -8.12
C LEU A 121 -20.46 0.16 -6.63
N ASP A 122 -21.42 0.60 -5.81
CA ASP A 122 -21.46 0.25 -4.40
C ASP A 122 -22.16 -1.10 -4.21
N PHE A 123 -21.56 -1.96 -3.39
CA PHE A 123 -22.08 -3.30 -3.14
C PHE A 123 -21.62 -3.87 -1.80
N THR A 124 -22.37 -4.86 -1.31
CA THR A 124 -21.84 -5.88 -0.41
C THR A 124 -21.58 -7.15 -1.21
N PHE A 125 -20.62 -7.99 -0.80
CA PHE A 125 -20.40 -9.27 -1.46
C PHE A 125 -21.62 -10.19 -1.37
N GLU A 126 -22.40 -10.05 -0.30
CA GLU A 126 -23.70 -10.70 -0.13
C GLU A 126 -24.70 -10.31 -1.24
N ASP A 127 -24.93 -9.01 -1.44
CA ASP A 127 -25.84 -8.52 -2.48
C ASP A 127 -25.33 -8.87 -3.88
N LEU A 128 -24.02 -8.75 -4.09
CA LEU A 128 -23.37 -9.07 -5.35
C LEU A 128 -23.57 -10.55 -5.69
N ALA A 129 -23.33 -11.47 -4.74
CA ALA A 129 -23.57 -12.90 -4.92
C ALA A 129 -25.05 -13.23 -5.19
N ASN A 130 -25.97 -12.57 -4.49
CA ASN A 130 -27.42 -12.73 -4.69
C ASN A 130 -27.88 -12.23 -6.07
N GLN A 131 -27.25 -11.19 -6.61
CA GLN A 131 -27.55 -10.70 -7.95
C GLN A 131 -26.95 -11.62 -9.03
N LEU A 132 -25.71 -12.07 -8.82
CA LEU A 132 -24.96 -12.89 -9.77
C LEU A 132 -25.49 -14.32 -9.89
N SER A 133 -25.99 -14.88 -8.79
CA SER A 133 -26.70 -16.17 -8.83
C SER A 133 -27.97 -16.14 -9.68
N LYS A 134 -28.60 -14.97 -9.84
CA LYS A 134 -29.76 -14.78 -10.72
C LYS A 134 -29.38 -14.54 -12.18
N SER A 135 -28.22 -13.93 -12.45
CA SER A 135 -27.78 -13.59 -13.81
C SER A 135 -27.01 -14.71 -14.52
N SER A 136 -26.30 -15.57 -13.78
CA SER A 136 -25.36 -16.57 -14.32
C SER A 136 -26.00 -17.79 -14.99
N GLY A 137 -27.26 -17.72 -15.44
CA GLY A 137 -27.94 -18.84 -16.09
C GLY A 137 -28.16 -20.06 -15.19
N GLY A 138 -28.01 -19.92 -13.87
CA GLY A 138 -28.23 -20.97 -12.89
C GLY A 138 -27.01 -21.82 -12.52
N ASN A 139 -25.80 -21.45 -12.94
CA ASN A 139 -24.61 -22.27 -12.69
C ASN A 139 -24.19 -22.32 -11.21
N TYR A 140 -24.45 -21.26 -10.44
CA TYR A 140 -24.05 -21.17 -9.04
C TYR A 140 -25.11 -20.49 -8.18
N SER A 141 -25.44 -21.06 -7.03
CA SER A 141 -26.25 -20.39 -6.02
C SER A 141 -25.43 -19.32 -5.28
N ALA A 142 -26.09 -18.41 -4.59
CA ALA A 142 -25.39 -17.43 -3.74
C ALA A 142 -24.57 -18.10 -2.63
N ALA A 143 -25.00 -19.28 -2.16
CA ALA A 143 -24.25 -20.08 -1.19
C ALA A 143 -22.98 -20.69 -1.80
N ASP A 144 -23.03 -21.14 -3.06
CA ASP A 144 -21.85 -21.63 -3.78
C ASP A 144 -20.85 -20.50 -3.97
N ILE A 145 -21.32 -19.33 -4.42
CA ILE A 145 -20.49 -18.12 -4.56
C ILE A 145 -19.85 -17.75 -3.22
N LYS A 146 -20.59 -17.80 -2.10
CA LYS A 146 -20.03 -17.56 -0.76
C LYS A 146 -18.93 -18.58 -0.42
N GLY A 147 -19.12 -19.84 -0.77
CA GLY A 147 -18.12 -20.89 -0.59
C GLY A 147 -16.83 -20.60 -1.37
N PHE A 148 -16.95 -20.20 -2.63
CA PHE A 148 -15.80 -19.85 -3.48
C PHE A 148 -15.11 -18.55 -3.07
N ALA A 149 -15.87 -17.59 -2.57
CA ALA A 149 -15.34 -16.31 -2.13
C ALA A 149 -14.37 -16.43 -0.96
N GLY A 150 -14.46 -17.49 -0.17
CA GLY A 150 -13.51 -17.79 0.90
C GLY A 150 -12.13 -18.25 0.41
N ASP A 151 -11.99 -18.63 -0.87
CA ASP A 151 -10.70 -19.00 -1.47
C ASP A 151 -9.82 -17.76 -1.68
N ALA A 152 -8.50 -17.96 -1.66
CA ALA A 152 -7.49 -16.93 -1.72
C ALA A 152 -7.24 -16.34 -3.11
N THR A 153 -7.94 -16.83 -4.12
CA THR A 153 -7.62 -16.55 -5.52
C THR A 153 -8.73 -15.78 -6.24
N ASN A 154 -9.62 -15.14 -5.49
CA ASN A 154 -10.70 -14.34 -6.05
C ASN A 154 -10.16 -13.08 -6.73
N SER A 155 -10.77 -12.70 -7.85
CA SER A 155 -10.52 -11.42 -8.50
C SER A 155 -11.77 -10.86 -9.17
N LEU A 156 -11.85 -9.53 -9.25
CA LEU A 156 -12.86 -8.81 -10.02
C LEU A 156 -12.24 -8.37 -11.34
N GLN A 157 -13.01 -8.46 -12.40
CA GLN A 157 -12.60 -8.03 -13.73
C GLN A 157 -13.68 -7.13 -14.33
N ILE A 158 -13.25 -6.06 -14.99
CA ILE A 158 -14.12 -5.19 -15.78
C ILE A 158 -13.76 -5.29 -17.26
N SER A 159 -14.76 -5.14 -18.13
CA SER A 159 -14.58 -5.09 -19.59
C SER A 159 -15.74 -4.35 -20.28
N GLN A 160 -15.62 -4.05 -21.57
CA GLN A 160 -16.71 -3.54 -22.41
C GLN A 160 -16.84 -4.40 -23.68
N PRO A 161 -17.30 -5.66 -23.58
CA PRO A 161 -17.23 -6.62 -24.68
C PRO A 161 -17.99 -6.17 -25.94
N ASP A 162 -19.10 -5.45 -25.77
CA ASP A 162 -19.89 -4.94 -26.90
C ASP A 162 -19.15 -3.84 -27.68
N LYS A 163 -18.31 -3.05 -27.01
CA LYS A 163 -17.44 -2.04 -27.66
C LYS A 163 -16.46 -2.74 -28.60
N TYR A 164 -15.72 -3.72 -28.08
CA TYR A 164 -14.72 -4.45 -28.86
C TYR A 164 -15.34 -5.28 -29.98
N ARG A 165 -16.51 -5.89 -29.74
CA ARG A 165 -17.27 -6.57 -30.79
C ARG A 165 -17.67 -5.62 -31.91
N ALA A 166 -18.15 -4.42 -31.60
CA ALA A 166 -18.53 -3.42 -32.60
C ALA A 166 -17.34 -2.91 -33.42
N MET A 167 -16.14 -2.89 -32.83
CA MET A 167 -14.90 -2.50 -33.50
C MET A 167 -14.21 -3.66 -34.26
N GLY A 168 -14.73 -4.89 -34.14
CA GLY A 168 -14.06 -6.09 -34.69
C GLY A 168 -12.72 -6.40 -34.01
N ALA A 169 -12.56 -5.98 -32.74
CA ALA A 169 -11.33 -6.12 -31.97
C ALA A 169 -11.47 -7.19 -30.87
N GLU A 170 -10.34 -7.67 -30.37
CA GLU A 170 -10.30 -8.58 -29.23
C GLU A 170 -10.83 -7.89 -27.96
N ASN A 171 -11.59 -8.63 -27.14
CA ASN A 171 -12.12 -8.09 -25.89
C ASN A 171 -10.97 -7.81 -24.91
N ARG A 172 -10.83 -6.55 -24.52
CA ARG A 172 -9.90 -6.16 -23.45
C ARG A 172 -10.59 -6.20 -22.10
N PHE A 173 -9.80 -6.40 -21.05
CA PHE A 173 -10.25 -6.40 -19.67
C PHE A 173 -9.16 -5.86 -18.74
N ASP A 174 -9.56 -5.47 -17.54
CA ASP A 174 -8.65 -5.13 -16.47
C ASP A 174 -9.12 -5.76 -15.16
N THR A 175 -8.16 -6.16 -14.32
CA THR A 175 -8.39 -7.09 -13.21
C THR A 175 -7.88 -6.50 -11.91
N SER A 176 -8.62 -6.75 -10.83
CA SER A 176 -8.21 -6.44 -9.46
C SER A 176 -7.01 -7.27 -9.03
N ASP A 177 -6.41 -6.88 -7.91
CA ASP A 177 -5.54 -7.79 -7.18
C ASP A 177 -6.37 -8.92 -6.54
N GLN A 178 -5.69 -10.00 -6.15
CA GLN A 178 -6.33 -11.13 -5.50
C GLN A 178 -6.84 -10.77 -4.10
N PHE A 179 -8.00 -11.32 -3.75
CA PHE A 179 -8.59 -11.18 -2.43
C PHE A 179 -9.24 -12.50 -1.97
N ALA A 180 -9.59 -12.57 -0.69
CA ALA A 180 -10.56 -13.53 -0.16
C ALA A 180 -11.62 -12.77 0.62
N VAL A 181 -12.83 -13.32 0.67
CA VAL A 181 -13.96 -12.75 1.39
C VAL A 181 -14.36 -13.69 2.52
N VAL A 182 -14.27 -13.18 3.75
CA VAL A 182 -14.62 -13.93 4.97
C VAL A 182 -15.87 -13.37 5.60
N ASP A 183 -16.48 -14.15 6.48
CA ASP A 183 -17.67 -13.71 7.21
C ASP A 183 -17.37 -12.50 8.10
N SER A 184 -18.32 -11.55 8.13
CA SER A 184 -18.19 -10.31 8.91
C SER A 184 -18.00 -10.55 10.41
N THR A 185 -18.42 -11.71 10.92
CA THR A 185 -18.20 -12.14 12.32
C THR A 185 -16.73 -12.26 12.70
N VAL A 186 -15.85 -12.57 11.73
CA VAL A 186 -14.40 -12.72 11.95
C VAL A 186 -13.71 -11.37 12.18
N ARG A 187 -14.38 -10.24 11.91
CA ARG A 187 -13.84 -8.87 12.09
C ARG A 187 -13.19 -8.65 13.45
N ARG A 188 -13.83 -9.08 14.55
CA ARG A 188 -13.26 -8.87 15.89
C ARG A 188 -11.93 -9.61 16.06
N TYR A 189 -11.86 -10.83 15.54
CA TYR A 189 -10.63 -11.61 15.57
C TYR A 189 -9.52 -10.94 14.74
N LEU A 190 -9.84 -10.49 13.52
CA LEU A 190 -8.87 -9.80 12.65
C LEU A 190 -8.36 -8.49 13.27
N MET A 191 -9.24 -7.70 13.90
CA MET A 191 -8.85 -6.49 14.62
C MET A 191 -7.91 -6.82 15.78
N THR A 192 -8.23 -7.81 16.59
CA THR A 192 -7.35 -8.24 17.70
C THR A 192 -5.98 -8.69 17.19
N GLN A 193 -5.92 -9.46 16.09
CA GLN A 193 -4.66 -9.89 15.50
C GLN A 193 -3.85 -8.70 14.95
N SER A 194 -4.52 -7.74 14.30
CA SER A 194 -3.88 -6.52 13.82
C SER A 194 -3.29 -5.70 14.97
N GLU A 195 -4.04 -5.52 16.07
CA GLU A 195 -3.56 -4.82 17.25
C GLU A 195 -2.36 -5.52 17.91
N ILE A 196 -2.38 -6.85 18.01
CA ILE A 196 -1.26 -7.63 18.54
C ILE A 196 -0.03 -7.44 17.64
N ALA A 197 -0.17 -7.57 16.32
CA ALA A 197 0.92 -7.41 15.37
C ALA A 197 1.53 -6.00 15.40
N GLN A 198 0.69 -4.96 15.53
CA GLN A 198 1.15 -3.58 15.68
C GLN A 198 1.91 -3.37 16.99
N ARG A 199 1.44 -3.94 18.09
CA ARG A 199 2.16 -3.87 19.38
C ARG A 199 3.52 -4.55 19.30
N GLU A 200 3.59 -5.74 18.70
CA GLU A 200 4.87 -6.44 18.51
C GLU A 200 5.85 -5.63 17.66
N THR A 201 5.36 -5.04 16.57
CA THR A 201 6.16 -4.18 15.70
C THR A 201 6.66 -2.94 16.45
N TYR A 202 5.78 -2.30 17.21
CA TYR A 202 6.13 -1.17 18.06
C TYR A 202 7.19 -1.55 19.11
N HIS A 203 7.06 -2.71 19.75
CA HIS A 203 8.04 -3.20 20.72
C HIS A 203 9.39 -3.49 20.06
N LYS A 204 9.41 -4.14 18.90
CA LYS A 204 10.64 -4.39 18.12
C LYS A 204 11.31 -3.08 17.68
N TRP A 205 10.52 -2.12 17.18
CA TRP A 205 11.03 -0.80 16.80
C TRP A 205 11.60 -0.06 18.00
N LYS A 206 10.87 -0.02 19.12
CA LYS A 206 11.33 0.61 20.37
C LYS A 206 12.60 -0.03 20.91
N LEU A 207 12.71 -1.35 20.85
CA LEU A 207 13.93 -2.08 21.23
C LEU A 207 15.10 -1.73 20.30
N GLY A 208 14.87 -1.72 18.98
CA GLY A 208 15.89 -1.37 17.99
C GLY A 208 16.40 0.06 18.13
N VAL A 209 15.49 1.03 18.29
CA VAL A 209 15.86 2.43 18.58
C VAL A 209 16.59 2.55 19.91
N GLY A 210 16.12 1.85 20.94
CA GLY A 210 16.77 1.83 22.26
C GLY A 210 18.21 1.34 22.20
N ILE A 211 18.47 0.23 21.49
CA ILE A 211 19.82 -0.31 21.29
C ILE A 211 20.66 0.67 20.45
N GLY A 212 20.11 1.19 19.35
CA GLY A 212 20.82 2.09 18.44
C GLY A 212 21.29 3.37 19.13
N VAL A 213 20.42 4.02 19.92
CA VAL A 213 20.78 5.22 20.69
C VAL A 213 21.70 4.86 21.86
N GLY A 214 21.40 3.77 22.58
CA GLY A 214 22.15 3.35 23.76
C GLY A 214 23.61 2.99 23.48
N VAL A 215 23.90 2.38 22.32
CA VAL A 215 25.27 2.01 21.92
C VAL A 215 25.91 3.08 21.03
N GLY A 216 25.13 3.73 20.16
CA GLY A 216 25.65 4.71 19.20
C GLY A 216 26.16 6.01 19.84
N VAL A 217 25.43 6.56 20.82
CA VAL A 217 25.81 7.85 21.45
C VAL A 217 27.14 7.75 22.21
N PRO A 218 27.38 6.73 23.06
CA PRO A 218 28.67 6.58 23.75
C PRO A 218 29.85 6.40 22.78
N ILE A 219 29.69 5.62 21.71
CA ILE A 219 30.75 5.42 20.72
C ILE A 219 31.06 6.73 19.98
N LEU A 220 30.04 7.48 19.56
CA LEU A 220 30.23 8.80 18.94
C LEU A 220 30.89 9.80 19.89
N MET A 221 30.57 9.78 21.19
CA MET A 221 31.27 10.59 22.20
C MET A 221 32.75 10.22 22.30
N VAL A 222 33.09 8.93 22.34
CA VAL A 222 34.49 8.48 22.39
C VAL A 222 35.25 8.90 21.13
N VAL A 223 34.67 8.68 19.95
CA VAL A 223 35.30 9.06 18.67
C VAL A 223 35.50 10.58 18.58
N SER A 224 34.49 11.37 18.91
CA SER A 224 34.60 12.84 18.90
C SER A 224 35.63 13.36 19.89
N MET A 225 35.74 12.75 21.08
CA MET A 225 36.77 13.06 22.06
C MET A 225 38.19 12.74 21.54
N VAL A 226 38.38 11.57 20.90
CA VAL A 226 39.67 11.17 20.30
C VAL A 226 40.05 12.11 19.16
N VAL A 227 39.12 12.43 18.26
CA VAL A 227 39.35 13.35 17.13
C VAL A 227 39.69 14.74 17.64
N GLY A 228 38.94 15.25 18.63
CA GLY A 228 39.22 16.53 19.28
C GLY A 228 40.61 16.57 19.93
N TRP A 229 41.04 15.47 20.54
CA TRP A 229 42.36 15.38 21.17
C TRP A 229 43.51 15.33 20.15
N CYS A 230 43.35 14.58 19.06
CA CYS A 230 44.33 14.47 17.98
C CYS A 230 44.50 15.80 17.22
N LEU A 231 43.40 16.51 16.93
CA LEU A 231 43.43 17.80 16.25
C LEU A 231 43.88 18.95 17.19
N GLY A 232 43.51 18.90 18.48
CA GLY A 232 43.92 19.90 19.48
C GLY A 232 45.41 19.88 19.83
N LYS A 233 46.09 18.73 19.70
CA LYS A 233 47.55 18.65 19.93
C LYS A 233 48.39 19.38 18.88
N ARG A 234 47.87 19.60 17.67
CA ARG A 234 48.59 20.34 16.61
C ARG A 234 48.50 21.88 16.72
N GLY A 235 47.63 22.41 17.58
CA GLY A 235 47.44 23.86 17.76
C GLY A 235 48.23 24.50 18.91
N ARG A 236 48.92 23.71 19.75
CA ARG A 236 49.73 24.22 20.87
C ARG A 236 51.14 24.65 20.43
N THR A 237 51.24 25.40 19.32
CA THR A 237 52.46 26.13 18.98
C THR A 237 52.52 27.35 19.89
N LYS A 238 53.41 27.25 20.90
CA LYS A 238 53.87 28.27 21.85
C LYS A 238 53.41 29.71 21.54
N ARG A 239 52.44 30.23 22.31
CA ARG A 239 52.33 31.69 22.53
C ARG A 239 53.55 32.10 23.35
N THR A 240 54.56 32.64 22.69
CA THR A 240 55.64 33.40 23.33
C THR A 240 55.03 34.60 24.03
N TRP A 241 55.09 34.61 25.36
CA TRP A 241 54.72 35.74 26.19
C TRP A 241 55.82 36.81 26.04
N LYS A 242 55.54 37.88 25.29
CA LYS A 242 56.39 39.08 25.33
C LYS A 242 56.13 39.80 26.66
N SER A 243 57.05 39.65 27.60
CA SER A 243 57.16 40.51 28.78
C SER A 243 57.26 41.97 28.30
N THR A 244 56.24 42.76 28.61
CA THR A 244 56.27 44.22 28.44
C THR A 244 56.51 44.80 29.83
N SER A 245 57.69 45.38 29.99
CA SER A 245 58.16 46.10 31.19
C SER A 245 57.21 47.24 31.58
N PRO A 246 56.87 47.42 32.87
CA PRO A 246 56.25 48.64 33.34
C PRO A 246 57.32 49.73 33.55
N ARG A 247 57.13 50.82 32.82
CA ARG A 247 57.83 52.09 32.99
C ARG A 247 57.43 52.69 34.34
N GLN A 248 58.32 52.70 35.31
CA GLN A 248 58.15 53.45 36.55
C GLN A 248 58.56 54.91 36.30
N SER A 249 57.59 55.81 36.44
CA SER A 249 57.80 57.22 36.75
C SER A 249 57.72 57.38 38.26
N MET A 250 58.75 57.93 38.90
CA MET A 250 58.61 58.73 40.11
C MET A 250 59.91 59.52 40.32
N GLU A 251 59.73 60.85 40.27
CA GLU A 251 60.45 61.93 40.95
C GLU A 251 61.99 62.01 40.87
#